data_AF-A0A3B8HID1-F1
#
_entry.id   AF-A0A3B8HID1-F1
#
_cell.length_a   1.000
_cell.length_b   1.000
_cell.length_c   1.000
_cell.angle_alpha   90.00
_cell.angle_beta   90.00
_cell.angle_gamma   90.00
#
_symmetry.space_group_name_H-M   'P 1'
#
loop_
_entity.id
_entity.type
_entity.pdbx_description
1 polymer ?
#
loop_
_entity_poly.entity_id
_entity_poly.type
_entity_poly.pdbx_seq_one_letter_code
_entity_poly.pdbx_strand_id
1 'polypeptide(L)'
;MPVRVFLSRYRAYVACAACGGSRYQPATRRYRLRGVTLDVLCSWSIARCLVFFNDPWPERDQDPAASLLAAEIRQRLEFLCAVGLDYLSLDRQSRTLSGGEVQRVHLTRALGSALVNVLYVLDEPSV
;
A
#
# COMPACT_ATOMS: atom_id res chain seq x y z
N MET A 1 9.41 -23.94 28.05
CA MET A 1 8.90 -23.23 26.85
C MET A 1 7.40 -23.42 26.77
N PRO A 2 6.59 -22.36 26.59
CA PRO A 2 5.14 -22.50 26.48
C PRO A 2 4.78 -23.31 25.23
N VAL A 3 3.85 -24.27 25.36
CA VAL A 3 3.40 -25.20 24.31
C VAL A 3 3.07 -24.50 22.98
N ARG A 4 2.54 -23.26 23.03
CA ARG A 4 2.25 -22.45 21.85
C ARG A 4 3.47 -22.18 20.95
N VAL A 5 4.66 -22.01 21.52
CA VAL A 5 5.92 -21.74 20.78
C VAL A 5 6.43 -23.00 20.10
N PHE A 6 6.24 -24.16 20.73
CA PHE A 6 6.59 -25.43 20.09
C PHE A 6 5.68 -25.73 18.91
N LEU A 7 4.36 -25.51 19.07
CA LEU A 7 3.37 -25.76 18.02
C LEU A 7 3.46 -24.81 16.83
N SER A 8 4.08 -23.63 16.95
CA SER A 8 4.23 -22.70 15.82
C SER A 8 5.14 -23.24 14.71
N ARG A 9 6.09 -24.13 15.04
CA ARG A 9 6.99 -24.79 14.08
C ARG A 9 6.26 -25.69 13.08
N TYR A 10 5.05 -26.13 13.43
CA TYR A 10 4.22 -27.01 12.59
C TYR A 10 3.07 -26.25 11.91
N ARG A 11 3.10 -24.91 11.92
CA ARG A 11 2.09 -24.07 11.25
C ARG A 11 2.69 -23.49 9.98
N ALA A 12 1.93 -23.58 8.89
CA ALA A 12 2.19 -22.85 7.66
C ALA A 12 1.12 -21.79 7.44
N TYR A 13 1.50 -20.66 6.84
CA TYR A 13 0.54 -19.68 6.36
C TYR A 13 0.14 -20.06 4.93
N VAL A 14 -1.13 -20.40 4.74
CA VAL A 14 -1.70 -20.73 3.44
C VAL A 14 -2.74 -19.69 3.05
N ALA A 15 -2.95 -19.50 1.75
CA ALA A 15 -3.99 -18.62 1.26
C ALA A 15 -5.37 -19.15 1.70
N CYS A 16 -6.24 -18.23 2.13
CA CYS A 16 -7.60 -18.59 2.53
C CYS A 16 -8.39 -19.08 1.31
N ALA A 17 -9.01 -20.25 1.40
CA ALA A 17 -9.80 -20.83 0.31
C ALA A 17 -11.03 -19.98 -0.08
N ALA A 18 -11.62 -19.24 0.88
CA ALA A 18 -12.82 -18.44 0.62
C ALA A 18 -12.54 -17.15 -0.16
N CYS A 19 -11.41 -16.48 0.14
CA CYS A 19 -11.09 -15.18 -0.47
C CYS A 19 -9.87 -15.22 -1.40
N GLY A 20 -9.20 -16.37 -1.54
CA GLY A 20 -7.98 -16.52 -2.33
C GLY A 20 -6.80 -15.70 -1.82
N GLY A 21 -6.82 -15.27 -0.55
CA GLY A 21 -5.79 -14.38 0.01
C GLY A 21 -6.05 -12.88 -0.15
N SER A 22 -7.13 -12.47 -0.83
CA SER A 22 -7.50 -11.07 -1.01
C SER A 22 -7.90 -10.34 0.29
N ARG A 23 -8.37 -11.09 1.30
CA ARG A 23 -8.84 -10.57 2.60
C ARG A 23 -10.09 -9.67 2.54
N TYR A 24 -10.79 -9.66 1.39
CA TYR A 24 -12.05 -8.95 1.21
C TYR A 24 -13.25 -9.89 1.24
N GLN A 25 -14.39 -9.36 1.66
CA GLN A 25 -15.67 -10.06 1.53
C GLN A 25 -16.13 -10.10 0.06
N PRO A 26 -16.91 -11.11 -0.35
CA PRO A 26 -17.43 -11.20 -1.72
C PRO A 26 -18.22 -9.96 -2.17
N ALA A 27 -18.92 -9.28 -1.25
CA ALA A 27 -19.65 -8.05 -1.54
C ALA A 27 -18.71 -6.88 -1.91
N THR A 28 -17.57 -6.74 -1.24
CA THR A 28 -16.57 -5.69 -1.52
C THR A 28 -15.97 -5.84 -2.91
N ARG A 29 -15.80 -7.08 -3.39
CA ARG A 29 -15.25 -7.39 -4.72
C ARG A 29 -16.21 -7.05 -5.88
N ARG A 30 -17.42 -6.58 -5.60
CA ARG A 30 -18.36 -6.07 -6.61
C ARG A 30 -18.05 -4.64 -7.03
N TYR A 31 -17.38 -3.87 -6.17
CA TYR A 31 -17.01 -2.48 -6.47
C TYR A 31 -15.78 -2.46 -7.37
N ARG A 32 -15.83 -1.62 -8.41
CA ARG A 32 -14.79 -1.50 -9.43
C ARG A 32 -14.44 -0.05 -9.69
N LEU A 33 -13.15 0.22 -9.79
CA LEU A 33 -12.57 1.48 -10.23
C LEU A 33 -12.07 1.26 -11.66
N ARG A 34 -12.69 1.89 -12.67
CA ARG A 34 -12.39 1.68 -14.09
C ARG A 34 -12.31 0.19 -14.47
N GLY A 35 -13.24 -0.62 -13.94
CA GLY A 35 -13.29 -2.07 -14.19
C GLY A 35 -12.37 -2.93 -13.31
N VAL A 36 -11.52 -2.34 -12.47
CA VAL A 36 -10.56 -3.03 -11.59
C VAL A 36 -11.09 -3.08 -10.16
N THR A 37 -11.04 -4.26 -9.53
CA THR A 37 -11.43 -4.42 -8.12
C THR A 37 -10.29 -4.04 -7.18
N LEU A 38 -10.60 -3.70 -5.93
CA LEU A 38 -9.61 -3.23 -4.96
C LEU A 38 -8.51 -4.26 -4.65
N ASP A 39 -8.85 -5.55 -4.59
CA ASP A 39 -7.88 -6.63 -4.38
C ASP A 39 -6.84 -6.70 -5.50
N VAL A 40 -7.28 -6.55 -6.76
CA VAL A 40 -6.38 -6.55 -7.91
C VAL A 40 -5.51 -5.29 -7.89
N LEU A 41 -6.11 -4.13 -7.64
CA LEU A 41 -5.38 -2.86 -7.57
C LEU A 41 -4.30 -2.90 -6.48
N CYS A 42 -4.61 -3.40 -5.28
CA CYS A 42 -3.63 -3.50 -4.20
C CYS A 42 -2.52 -4.54 -4.46
N SER A 43 -2.76 -5.53 -5.32
CA SER A 43 -1.75 -6.53 -5.72
C SER A 43 -0.77 -6.05 -6.78
N TRP A 44 -1.05 -4.93 -7.45
CA TRP A 44 -0.14 -4.33 -8.42
C TRP A 44 1.05 -3.66 -7.73
N SER A 45 2.13 -3.48 -8.49
CA SER A 45 3.22 -2.62 -8.04
C SER A 45 2.73 -1.19 -7.86
N ILE A 46 3.32 -0.48 -6.90
CA ILE A 46 3.03 0.93 -6.62
C ILE A 46 3.25 1.79 -7.88
N ALA A 47 4.29 1.49 -8.68
CA ALA A 47 4.52 2.14 -9.97
C ALA A 47 3.30 2.06 -10.89
N ARG A 48 2.72 0.86 -11.02
CA ARG A 48 1.55 0.61 -11.88
C ARG A 48 0.30 1.28 -11.31
N CYS A 49 0.13 1.25 -9.98
CA CYS A 49 -0.96 1.96 -9.32
C CYS A 49 -0.88 3.48 -9.59
N LEU A 50 0.32 4.06 -9.53
CA LEU A 50 0.51 5.48 -9.81
C LEU A 50 0.07 5.84 -11.23
N VAL A 51 0.48 5.04 -12.23
CA VAL A 51 0.02 5.21 -13.62
C VAL A 51 -1.51 5.16 -13.71
N PHE A 52 -2.16 4.19 -13.04
CA PHE A 52 -3.62 4.06 -13.04
C PHE A 52 -4.35 5.30 -12.50
N PHE A 53 -3.79 5.99 -11.49
CA PHE A 53 -4.37 7.21 -10.92
C PHE A 53 -3.93 8.52 -11.64
N ASN A 54 -2.89 8.45 -12.48
CA ASN A 54 -2.43 9.55 -13.33
C ASN A 54 -3.16 9.59 -14.67
N ASP A 55 -3.63 8.45 -15.16
CA ASP A 55 -4.49 8.39 -16.33
C ASP A 55 -5.72 9.30 -16.18
N PRO A 56 -6.13 10.01 -17.26
CA PRO A 56 -7.34 10.83 -17.26
C PRO A 56 -8.57 10.02 -16.82
N TRP A 57 -9.37 10.60 -15.92
CA TRP A 57 -10.56 9.96 -15.39
C TRP A 57 -11.76 10.93 -15.31
N PRO A 58 -12.42 11.21 -16.46
CA PRO A 58 -13.41 12.28 -16.57
C PRO A 58 -14.64 12.11 -15.66
N GLU A 59 -15.07 10.88 -15.41
CA GLU A 59 -16.19 10.56 -14.51
C GLU A 59 -15.90 10.99 -13.08
N ARG A 60 -14.64 10.83 -12.65
CA ARG A 60 -14.17 11.24 -11.32
C ARG A 60 -13.98 12.75 -11.24
N ASP A 61 -13.44 13.35 -12.29
CA ASP A 61 -13.13 14.79 -12.32
C ASP A 61 -14.38 15.68 -12.21
N GLN A 62 -15.56 15.12 -12.48
CA GLN A 62 -16.86 15.77 -12.27
C GLN A 62 -17.31 15.79 -10.79
N ASP A 63 -16.73 14.93 -9.95
CA ASP A 63 -17.02 14.87 -8.51
C ASP A 63 -15.84 15.49 -7.72
N PRO A 64 -16.05 16.64 -7.04
CA PRO A 64 -15.02 17.29 -6.23
C PRO A 64 -14.45 16.39 -5.11
N ALA A 65 -15.30 15.56 -4.48
CA ALA A 65 -14.87 14.69 -3.39
C ALA A 65 -13.97 13.56 -3.92
N ALA A 66 -14.38 12.93 -5.02
CA ALA A 66 -13.58 11.89 -5.68
C ALA A 66 -12.25 12.44 -6.22
N SER A 67 -12.27 13.67 -6.73
CA SER A 67 -11.07 14.37 -7.20
C SER A 67 -10.06 14.64 -6.08
N LEU A 68 -10.54 15.12 -4.92
CA LEU A 68 -9.70 15.33 -3.73
C LEU A 68 -9.06 14.01 -3.26
N LEU A 69 -9.86 12.94 -3.16
CA LEU A 69 -9.38 11.62 -2.73
C LEU A 69 -8.32 11.06 -3.69
N ALA A 70 -8.53 11.16 -4.99
CA ALA A 70 -7.55 10.67 -5.96
C ALA A 70 -6.27 11.51 -6.00
N ALA A 71 -6.36 12.82 -5.78
CA ALA A 71 -5.18 13.66 -5.62
C ALA A 71 -4.33 13.21 -4.43
N GLU A 72 -4.96 12.94 -3.28
CA GLU A 72 -4.25 12.46 -2.09
C GLU A 72 -3.66 11.05 -2.29
N ILE A 73 -4.39 10.14 -2.95
CA ILE A 73 -3.87 8.80 -3.26
C ILE A 73 -2.64 8.91 -4.17
N ARG A 74 -2.72 9.71 -5.24
CA ARG A 74 -1.60 9.95 -6.16
C ARG A 74 -0.38 10.46 -5.41
N GLN A 75 -0.55 11.50 -4.59
CA GLN A 75 0.54 12.10 -3.83
C GLN A 75 1.26 11.07 -2.93
N ARG A 76 0.50 10.18 -2.25
CA ARG A 76 1.08 9.11 -1.43
C ARG A 76 1.84 8.07 -2.25
N LEU A 77 1.32 7.71 -3.42
CA LEU A 77 1.98 6.79 -4.35
C LEU A 77 3.27 7.41 -4.92
N GLU A 78 3.26 8.72 -5.22
CA GLU A 78 4.45 9.47 -5.66
C GLU A 78 5.54 9.47 -4.60
N PHE A 79 5.21 9.69 -3.32
CA PHE A 79 6.21 9.60 -2.25
C PHE A 79 6.85 8.21 -2.15
N LEU A 80 6.04 7.15 -2.27
CA LEU A 80 6.55 5.77 -2.28
C LEU A 80 7.47 5.51 -3.47
N CYS A 81 7.16 6.05 -4.65
CA CYS A 81 8.04 5.95 -5.81
C CYS A 81 9.32 6.77 -5.62
N ALA A 82 9.23 7.97 -5.05
CA ALA A 82 10.37 8.86 -4.83
C ALA A 82 11.42 8.26 -3.88
N VAL A 83 11.01 7.41 -2.94
CA VAL A 83 11.91 6.67 -2.05
C VAL A 83 12.31 5.28 -2.61
N GLY A 84 12.00 4.98 -3.87
CA GLY A 84 12.40 3.74 -4.54
C GLY A 84 11.69 2.50 -4.04
N LEU A 85 10.41 2.61 -3.64
CA LEU A 85 9.55 1.48 -3.25
C LEU A 85 8.49 1.15 -4.30
N ASP A 86 8.68 1.62 -5.53
CA ASP A 86 7.75 1.51 -6.65
C ASP A 86 7.48 0.06 -7.10
N TYR A 87 8.41 -0.86 -6.83
CA TYR A 87 8.29 -2.30 -7.12
C TYR A 87 7.42 -3.07 -6.13
N LEU A 88 7.17 -2.53 -4.93
CA LEU A 88 6.33 -3.19 -3.93
C LEU A 88 4.85 -3.10 -4.29
N SER A 89 4.06 -4.05 -3.79
CA SER A 89 2.59 -3.99 -3.83
C SER A 89 2.02 -3.48 -2.51
N LEU A 90 0.82 -2.89 -2.56
CA LEU A 90 0.13 -2.36 -1.37
C LEU A 90 -0.37 -3.46 -0.44
N ASP A 91 -0.58 -4.67 -0.95
CA ASP A 91 -1.02 -5.84 -0.17
C ASP A 91 0.14 -6.66 0.45
N ARG A 92 1.40 -6.26 0.18
CA ARG A 92 2.60 -6.86 0.76
C ARG A 92 2.57 -6.80 2.28
N GLN A 93 2.86 -7.92 2.94
CA GLN A 93 2.83 -7.98 4.40
C GLN A 93 4.01 -7.21 4.99
N SER A 94 3.75 -6.26 5.89
CA SER A 94 4.77 -5.44 6.56
C SER A 94 5.87 -6.26 7.22
N ARG A 95 5.54 -7.41 7.82
CA ARG A 95 6.51 -8.33 8.45
C ARG A 95 7.52 -8.96 7.48
N THR A 96 7.30 -8.84 6.17
CA THR A 96 8.17 -9.39 5.12
C THR A 96 9.02 -8.33 4.43
N LEU A 97 8.92 -7.08 4.88
CA LEU A 97 9.78 -6.00 4.45
C LEU A 97 11.13 -6.09 5.17
N SER A 98 12.18 -5.74 4.46
CA SER A 98 13.52 -5.50 4.99
C SER A 98 13.55 -4.26 5.88
N GLY A 99 14.62 -4.11 6.67
CA GLY A 99 14.82 -2.93 7.51
C GLY A 99 14.81 -1.62 6.71
N GLY A 100 15.55 -1.56 5.61
CA GLY A 100 15.60 -0.38 4.73
C GLY A 100 14.26 -0.06 4.07
N GLU A 101 13.48 -1.07 3.66
CA GLU A 101 12.14 -0.84 3.14
C GLU A 101 11.22 -0.23 4.20
N VAL A 102 11.22 -0.75 5.43
CA VAL A 102 10.42 -0.19 6.54
C VAL A 102 10.83 1.26 6.82
N GLN A 103 12.12 1.53 6.86
CA GLN A 103 12.64 2.89 7.07
C GLN A 103 12.17 3.86 5.97
N ARG A 104 12.25 3.46 4.70
CA ARG A 104 11.79 4.29 3.58
C ARG A 104 10.27 4.48 3.58
N VAL A 105 9.48 3.47 3.99
CA VAL A 105 8.03 3.64 4.23
C VAL A 105 7.76 4.67 5.35
N HIS A 106 8.58 4.70 6.40
CA HIS A 106 8.43 5.72 7.45
C HIS A 106 8.82 7.12 6.96
N LEU A 107 9.80 7.22 6.07
CA LEU A 107 10.19 8.49 5.44
C LEU A 107 9.04 9.08 4.61
N THR A 108 8.29 8.27 3.84
CA THR A 108 7.14 8.78 3.08
C THR A 108 6.03 9.32 3.97
N ARG A 109 5.86 8.76 5.17
CA ARG A 109 4.91 9.29 6.17
C ARG A 109 5.33 10.67 6.68
N ALA A 110 6.63 10.91 6.86
CA ALA A 110 7.14 12.23 7.21
C ALA A 110 6.89 13.23 6.06
N LEU A 111 7.22 12.85 4.82
CA LEU A 111 7.03 13.69 3.63
C LEU A 111 5.55 13.99 3.33
N GLY A 112 4.66 13.04 3.59
CA GLY A 112 3.22 13.20 3.40
C GLY A 112 2.49 13.83 4.59
N SER A 113 3.17 14.08 5.70
CA SER A 113 2.60 14.81 6.82
C SER A 113 2.82 16.31 6.60
N ALA A 114 1.75 17.11 6.62
CA ALA A 114 1.83 18.57 6.56
C ALA A 114 2.31 19.19 7.89
N LEU A 115 3.22 18.49 8.58
CA LEU A 115 3.75 18.92 9.87
C LEU A 115 4.81 20.00 9.65
N VAL A 116 4.65 21.10 10.36
CA VAL A 116 5.60 22.21 10.41
C VAL A 116 6.32 22.21 11.76
N ASN A 117 7.54 22.75 11.81
CA ASN A 117 8.34 22.85 13.04
C ASN A 117 8.69 21.49 13.68
N VAL A 118 9.00 20.49 12.84
CA VAL A 118 9.43 19.15 13.26
C VAL A 118 10.86 18.90 12.83
N LEU A 119 11.68 18.38 13.76
CA LEU A 119 13.01 17.87 13.47
C LEU A 119 12.94 16.35 13.25
N TYR A 120 13.14 15.92 12.01
CA TYR A 120 13.30 14.50 11.70
C TYR A 120 14.78 14.10 11.84
N VAL A 121 15.06 13.12 12.69
CA VAL A 121 16.38 12.49 12.80
C VAL A 121 16.30 11.14 12.10
N LEU A 122 17.11 10.96 11.06
CA LEU A 122 17.16 9.76 10.22
C LEU A 122 18.51 9.08 10.42
N ASP A 123 18.50 7.77 10.65
CA ASP A 123 19.71 6.97 10.79
C ASP A 123 19.99 6.20 9.49
N GLU A 124 20.96 6.65 8.70
CA GLU A 124 21.39 6.01 7.45
C GLU A 124 20.29 5.75 6.38
N PRO A 125 19.57 6.79 5.89
CA PRO A 125 18.42 6.61 4.99
C PRO A 125 18.76 6.15 3.55
N SER A 126 20.04 5.98 3.22
CA SER A 126 20.50 5.53 1.90
C SER A 126 20.60 4.01 1.74
N VAL A 127 20.48 3.24 2.83
CA VAL A 127 20.54 1.76 2.83
C VAL A 127 19.22 1.14 2.36
#